data_AF-A0A356BBD9-F1
#
_entry.id   AF-A0A356BBD9-F1
#
_cell.length_a   1.000
_cell.length_b   1.000
_cell.length_c   1.000
_cell.angle_alpha   90.00
_cell.angle_beta   90.00
_cell.angle_gamma   90.00
#
_symmetry.space_group_name_H-M   'P 1'
#
loop_
_entity.id
_entity.type
_entity.pdbx_description
1 polymer ?
#
loop_
_entity_poly.entity_id
_entity_poly.type
_entity_poly.pdbx_seq_one_letter_code
_entity_poly.pdbx_strand_id
1 'polypeptide(L)'
;MYQQFYQRFLQANAGKQHFACHSHHYWPDVTRDAMLEYWDDTARLVDDKWQYIFAEKVPQTQQLIADILQLPQPEQIVFAPNTHELVMRLLS
;
A
#
# COMPACT_ATOMS: atom_id res chain seq x y z
N MET A 1 -18.62 -10.88 2.57
CA MET A 1 -17.63 -10.81 3.67
C MET A 1 -16.71 -9.60 3.56
N TYR A 2 -16.08 -9.32 2.41
CA TYR A 2 -15.12 -8.19 2.30
C TYR A 2 -15.70 -6.84 1.86
N GLN A 3 -16.96 -6.77 1.40
CA GLN A 3 -17.58 -5.52 0.90
C GLN A 3 -17.52 -4.37 1.92
N GLN A 4 -17.54 -4.67 3.23
CA GLN A 4 -17.41 -3.68 4.29
C GLN A 4 -16.12 -2.84 4.22
N PHE A 5 -15.08 -3.33 3.54
CA PHE A 5 -13.81 -2.62 3.39
C PHE A 5 -13.76 -1.70 2.16
N TYR A 6 -14.79 -1.67 1.31
CA TYR A 6 -14.79 -0.94 0.03
C TYR A 6 -16.01 -0.03 -0.11
N GLN A 7 -16.55 0.48 1.00
CA GLN A 7 -17.83 1.17 1.02
C GLN A 7 -17.81 2.44 0.17
N ARG A 8 -16.71 3.21 0.15
CA ARG A 8 -16.63 4.45 -0.64
C ARG A 8 -16.79 4.17 -2.14
N PHE A 9 -16.12 3.14 -2.65
CA PHE A 9 -16.24 2.75 -4.05
C PHE A 9 -17.60 2.13 -4.38
N LEU A 10 -18.13 1.28 -3.50
CA LEU A 10 -19.44 0.65 -3.68
C LEU A 10 -20.57 1.69 -3.70
N GLN A 11 -20.53 2.67 -2.81
CA GLN A 11 -21.50 3.76 -2.76
C GLN A 11 -21.40 4.67 -3.99
N ALA A 12 -20.18 5.05 -4.39
CA ALA A 12 -19.95 5.88 -5.59
C ALA A 12 -20.38 5.18 -6.88
N ASN A 13 -20.53 3.85 -6.86
CA ASN A 13 -20.95 3.03 -7.99
C ASN A 13 -22.23 2.24 -7.70
N ALA A 14 -23.12 2.77 -6.86
CA ALA A 14 -24.37 2.10 -6.49
C ALA A 14 -25.17 1.66 -7.74
N GLY A 15 -25.67 0.43 -7.71
CA GLY A 15 -26.44 -0.16 -8.82
C GLY A 15 -25.58 -0.64 -10.01
N LYS A 16 -24.25 -0.50 -9.96
CA LYS A 16 -23.35 -1.02 -11.00
C LYS A 16 -22.69 -2.31 -10.53
N GLN A 17 -22.72 -3.33 -11.38
CA GLN A 17 -21.94 -4.54 -11.16
C GLN A 17 -20.54 -4.38 -11.76
N HIS A 18 -19.51 -4.47 -10.92
CA HIS A 18 -18.12 -4.28 -11.31
C HIS A 18 -17.43 -5.61 -11.63
N PHE A 19 -16.85 -5.73 -12.83
CA PHE A 19 -16.20 -6.94 -13.34
C PHE A 19 -14.74 -6.72 -13.79
N ALA A 20 -14.08 -5.62 -13.40
CA ALA A 20 -12.72 -5.28 -13.80
C ALA A 20 -11.69 -5.49 -12.68
N CYS A 21 -11.80 -6.62 -11.97
CA CYS A 21 -11.03 -6.91 -10.75
C CYS A 21 -9.52 -7.07 -10.93
N HIS A 22 -9.00 -7.26 -12.15
CA HIS A 22 -7.56 -7.44 -12.38
C HIS A 22 -6.79 -6.12 -12.62
N SER A 23 -7.47 -5.05 -13.06
CA SER A 23 -6.83 -3.80 -13.50
C SER A 23 -7.43 -2.56 -12.85
N HIS A 24 -8.75 -2.56 -12.63
CA HIS A 24 -9.49 -1.41 -12.10
C HIS A 24 -10.26 -1.79 -10.85
N HIS A 25 -9.67 -2.68 -10.03
CA HIS A 25 -10.27 -3.11 -8.79
C HIS A 25 -10.50 -1.91 -7.85
N TYR A 26 -11.57 -1.96 -7.07
CA TYR A 26 -11.83 -0.96 -6.06
C TYR A 26 -10.76 -0.99 -4.97
N TRP A 27 -10.44 0.19 -4.45
CA TRP A 27 -9.45 0.30 -3.39
C TRP A 27 -10.16 0.19 -2.03
N PRO A 28 -9.57 -0.51 -1.05
CA PRO A 28 -10.12 -0.53 0.31
C PRO A 28 -10.18 0.89 0.90
N ASP A 29 -11.20 1.19 1.69
CA ASP A 29 -11.42 2.53 2.26
C ASP A 29 -10.22 3.01 3.09
N VAL A 30 -9.53 2.09 3.77
CA VAL A 30 -8.34 2.36 4.59
C VAL A 30 -7.20 2.98 3.78
N THR A 31 -7.10 2.73 2.47
CA THR A 31 -6.03 3.31 1.65
C THR A 31 -6.19 4.82 1.52
N ARG A 32 -7.43 5.33 1.50
CA ARG A 32 -7.68 6.77 1.49
C ARG A 32 -7.24 7.40 2.80
N ASP A 33 -7.59 6.77 3.91
CA ASP A 33 -7.26 7.30 5.24
C ASP A 33 -5.73 7.30 5.45
N ALA A 34 -5.03 6.24 5.01
CA ALA A 34 -3.57 6.19 5.00
C ALA A 34 -2.92 7.26 4.09
N MET A 35 -3.51 7.56 2.93
CA MET A 35 -3.02 8.63 2.05
C MET A 35 -3.14 10.02 2.70
N LEU A 36 -4.24 10.27 3.43
CA LEU A 36 -4.41 11.53 4.16
C LEU A 36 -3.42 11.63 5.33
N GLU A 37 -3.23 10.54 6.08
CA GLU A 37 -2.22 10.50 7.15
C GLU A 37 -0.81 10.77 6.61
N TYR A 38 -0.43 10.13 5.49
CA TYR A 38 0.85 10.38 4.85
C TYR A 38 1.02 11.83 4.38
N TRP A 39 -0.05 12.45 3.89
CA TRP A 39 -0.04 13.85 3.50
C TRP A 39 0.23 14.75 4.72
N ASP A 40 -0.49 14.53 5.81
CA ASP A 40 -0.32 15.29 7.06
C ASP A 40 1.07 15.07 7.68
N ASP A 41 1.59 13.84 7.67
CA ASP A 41 2.95 13.53 8.11
C ASP A 41 4.00 14.25 7.26
N THR A 42 3.81 14.26 5.93
CA THR A 42 4.71 14.97 5.02
C THR A 42 4.68 16.48 5.26
N ALA A 43 3.51 17.06 5.48
CA ALA A 43 3.37 18.48 5.78
C ALA A 43 3.99 18.85 7.12
N ARG A 44 3.87 17.98 8.13
CA ARG A 44 4.38 18.19 9.49
C ARG A 44 5.89 18.02 9.60
N LEU A 45 6.45 17.01 8.93
CA LEU A 45 7.85 16.60 9.11
C LEU A 45 8.78 17.12 8.01
N VAL A 46 8.24 17.44 6.82
CA VAL A 46 9.00 17.95 5.66
C VAL A 46 10.20 17.05 5.32
N ASP A 47 11.42 17.42 5.77
CA ASP A 47 12.65 16.68 5.54
C ASP A 47 12.86 15.53 6.55
N ASP A 48 12.39 15.71 7.79
CA ASP A 48 12.52 14.70 8.87
C ASP A 48 11.62 13.49 8.64
N LYS A 49 10.69 13.56 7.68
CA LYS A 49 9.77 12.46 7.35
C LYS A 49 10.49 11.18 7.00
N TRP A 50 11.69 11.27 6.41
CA TRP A 50 12.43 10.09 5.98
C TRP A 50 12.91 9.27 7.17
N GLN A 51 13.31 9.92 8.26
CA GLN A 51 13.64 9.21 9.49
C GLN A 51 12.41 8.45 10.00
N TYR A 52 11.25 9.08 10.04
CA TYR A 52 10.00 8.44 10.45
C TYR A 52 9.60 7.28 9.52
N ILE A 53 9.62 7.49 8.20
CA ILE A 53 9.21 6.50 7.21
C ILE A 53 10.13 5.27 7.26
N PHE A 54 11.45 5.46 7.27
CA PHE A 54 12.40 4.35 7.22
C PHE A 54 12.63 3.68 8.59
N ALA A 55 12.44 4.38 9.71
CA ALA A 55 12.59 3.79 11.03
C ALA A 55 11.30 3.09 11.51
N GLU A 56 10.12 3.55 11.08
CA GLU A 56 8.84 3.04 11.60
C GLU A 56 7.94 2.42 10.51
N LYS A 57 7.53 3.22 9.51
CA LYS A 57 6.51 2.78 8.53
C LYS A 57 6.99 1.62 7.66
N VAL A 58 8.22 1.67 7.15
CA VAL A 58 8.79 0.63 6.28
C VAL A 58 8.99 -0.69 7.03
N PRO A 59 9.69 -0.74 8.19
CA PRO A 59 9.86 -1.99 8.95
C PRO A 59 8.53 -2.63 9.37
N GLN A 60 7.57 -1.82 9.82
CA GLN A 60 6.24 -2.33 10.18
C GLN A 60 5.51 -2.94 8.97
N THR A 61 5.58 -2.28 7.81
CA THR A 61 4.97 -2.79 6.58
C THR A 61 5.64 -4.09 6.11
N GLN A 62 6.97 -4.17 6.18
CA GLN A 62 7.71 -5.40 5.89
C GLN A 62 7.27 -6.55 6.80
N GLN A 63 7.14 -6.33 8.11
CA GLN A 63 6.67 -7.34 9.06
C GLN A 63 5.26 -7.82 8.71
N LEU A 64 4.32 -6.90 8.46
CA LEU A 64 2.93 -7.26 8.12
C LEU A 64 2.85 -8.10 6.83
N ILE A 65 3.66 -7.77 5.81
CA ILE A 65 3.73 -8.55 4.57
C ILE A 65 4.40 -9.91 4.82
N ALA A 66 5.49 -9.94 5.59
CA ALA A 66 6.20 -11.17 5.92
C ALA A 66 5.30 -12.16 6.68
N ASP A 67 4.47 -11.67 7.61
CA ASP A 67 3.50 -12.49 8.35
C ASP A 67 2.47 -13.13 7.41
N ILE A 68 1.97 -12.36 6.43
CA ILE A 68 1.02 -12.86 5.42
C ILE A 68 1.67 -13.90 4.50
N LEU A 69 2.91 -13.64 4.07
CA LEU A 69 3.66 -14.51 3.16
C LEU A 69 4.41 -15.64 3.86
N GLN A 70 4.39 -15.69 5.19
CA GLN A 70 5.13 -16.63 6.03
C GLN A 70 6.64 -16.63 5.75
N LEU A 71 7.22 -15.44 5.55
CA LEU A 71 8.65 -15.28 5.31
C LEU A 71 9.45 -15.29 6.62
N PRO A 72 10.66 -15.88 6.63
CA PRO A 72 11.45 -16.02 7.84
C PRO A 72 12.04 -14.70 8.33
N GLN A 73 12.25 -13.72 7.44
CA GLN A 73 12.88 -12.43 7.73
C GLN A 73 12.17 -11.31 6.94
N PRO A 74 11.55 -10.32 7.61
CA PRO A 74 10.85 -9.24 6.93
C PRO A 74 11.78 -8.33 6.12
N GLU A 75 13.06 -8.21 6.49
CA GLU A 75 14.04 -7.36 5.81
C GLU A 75 14.37 -7.84 4.38
N GLN A 76 13.94 -9.06 4.02
CA GLN A 76 14.05 -9.59 2.65
C GLN A 76 13.08 -8.92 1.66
N ILE A 77 12.07 -8.20 2.16
CA ILE A 77 11.10 -7.47 1.33
C ILE A 77 11.65 -6.08 1.02
N VAL A 78 11.75 -5.74 -0.25
CA VAL A 78 12.10 -4.38 -0.71
C VAL A 78 10.99 -3.80 -1.56
N PHE A 79 10.80 -2.48 -1.47
CA PHE A 79 9.76 -1.77 -2.21
C PHE A 79 10.35 -1.07 -3.44
N ALA A 80 9.64 -1.17 -4.56
CA ALA A 80 9.92 -0.45 -5.79
C ALA A 80 8.61 0.10 -6.38
N PRO A 81 8.63 1.16 -7.22
CA PRO A 81 7.42 1.77 -7.77
C PRO A 81 6.61 0.83 -8.67
N ASN A 82 7.24 -0.16 -9.29
CA ASN A 82 6.58 -1.14 -10.18
C ASN A 82 7.48 -2.35 -10.48
N THR A 83 6.92 -3.36 -11.14
CA THR A 83 7.61 -4.61 -11.51
C THR A 83 8.70 -4.44 -12.58
N HIS A 84 8.66 -3.37 -13.37
CA HIS A 84 9.70 -3.09 -14.37
C HIS A 84 11.06 -2.83 -13.69
N GLU A 85 11.08 -2.21 -12.51
CA GLU A 85 12.33 -2.01 -11.77
C GLU A 85 13.01 -3.32 -11.38
N LEU A 86 12.23 -4.36 -11.03
CA LEU A 86 12.80 -5.68 -10.75
C LEU A 86 13.52 -6.26 -11.98
N VAL A 87 12.89 -6.18 -13.15
CA VAL A 87 13.48 -6.66 -14.41
C VAL A 87 14.77 -5.91 -14.72
N MET A 88 14.76 -4.58 -14.58
CA MET A 88 15.96 -3.77 -14.84
C MET A 88 17.10 -4.13 -13.89
N ARG A 89 16.83 -4.27 -12.58
CA ARG A 89 17.85 -4.64 -11.57
C ARG A 89 18.44 -6.04 -11.76
N LEU A 90 17.75 -6.94 -12.46
CA LEU A 90 18.28 -8.27 -12.79
C LEU A 90 19.20 -8.26 -14.02
N LEU A 91 19.09 -7.25 -14.88
CA LEU A 91 19.78 -7.19 -16.17
C LEU A 91 20.98 -6.23 -16.20
N SER A 92 21.15 -5.39 -15.17
CA SER A 92 22.23 -4.39 -15.02
C SER A 92 22.93 -4.52 -13.68
#